data_AF-A0A179FMK5-F1
#
_entry.id   AF-A0A179FMK5-F1
#
_cell.length_a   1.000
_cell.length_b   1.000
_cell.length_c   1.000
_cell.angle_alpha   90.00
_cell.angle_beta   90.00
_cell.angle_gamma   90.00
#
_symmetry.space_group_name_H-M   'P 1'
#
loop_
_entity.id
_entity.type
_entity.pdbx_description
1 polymer ?
#
loop_
_entity_poly.entity_id
_entity_poly.type
_entity_poly.pdbx_seq_one_letter_code
_entity_poly.pdbx_strand_id
1 'polypeptide(L)'
;MARTGTTRSSAPFNTRLLEQLSTSEKPPIPHPSSCEASHDVESLLPASFSTPCDDVLPTSRDVWGCIINELDLDRPRQIHHLLWLAGRQRRCRALHYQIIVSREIFIAEQMDMHLVRTRSQIFVKPLPRYLLEPKFWGKYLCCHDQCQCQNRDDPNVHGNTCDKIKYHKVALGFLVSYAALIRHESDLILAQQHRLVPQNISFSQWRLFTAEILTAVQGPEDIDPRFHYGELSLDRLSKLYRLIQPRIGGDYLVQWRHHSSFFLYRFQWLATVVVYMVLVLTAMQVGLATTYLSESKAFHTASYGFTVFSILGPIGVVVILALESCFVALRNGWGTLEYKRRTNKNKLGQLA
;
A
#
# COMPACT_ATOMS: atom_id res chain seq x y z
N MET A 1 -1.73 36.05 14.98
CA MET A 1 -3.06 35.47 14.72
C MET A 1 -3.13 34.14 15.45
N ALA A 2 -3.90 34.11 16.54
CA ALA A 2 -4.02 32.95 17.42
C ALA A 2 -4.65 31.76 16.66
N ARG A 3 -4.01 30.59 16.72
CA ARG A 3 -4.59 29.32 16.27
C ARG A 3 -5.73 28.99 17.23
N THR A 4 -6.97 29.18 16.80
CA THR A 4 -8.13 28.61 17.49
C THR A 4 -8.03 27.09 17.36
N GLY A 5 -7.77 26.42 18.48
CA GLY A 5 -7.80 24.96 18.57
C GLY A 5 -9.19 24.48 18.18
N THR A 6 -9.32 23.99 16.94
CA THR A 6 -10.56 23.41 16.45
C THR A 6 -10.73 22.07 17.14
N THR A 7 -11.73 22.00 17.99
CA THR A 7 -12.16 20.79 18.70
C THR A 7 -12.51 19.71 17.68
N ARG A 8 -11.70 18.65 17.60
CA ARG A 8 -11.94 17.48 16.72
C ARG A 8 -12.99 16.53 17.33
N SER A 9 -14.13 17.10 17.74
CA SER A 9 -15.21 16.40 18.45
C SER A 9 -16.32 15.88 17.51
N SER A 10 -16.28 16.24 16.22
CA SER A 10 -17.30 15.86 15.23
C SER A 10 -16.72 15.24 13.96
N ALA A 11 -17.58 14.54 13.19
CA ALA A 11 -17.25 14.06 11.86
C ALA A 11 -16.85 15.21 10.92
N PRO A 12 -15.97 14.96 9.93
CA PRO A 12 -15.49 16.00 9.00
C PRO A 12 -16.51 16.38 7.91
N PHE A 13 -17.67 15.73 7.87
CA PHE A 13 -18.73 15.94 6.88
C PHE A 13 -20.09 15.61 7.52
N ASN A 14 -21.14 16.21 6.98
CA ASN A 14 -22.53 15.95 7.34
C ASN A 14 -23.32 15.29 6.20
N THR A 15 -22.79 15.34 4.97
CA THR A 15 -23.40 14.71 3.80
C THR A 15 -23.53 13.19 3.97
N ARG A 16 -24.75 12.66 3.88
CA ARG A 16 -25.04 11.21 3.95
C ARG A 16 -25.09 10.60 2.55
N LEU A 17 -24.02 9.92 2.16
CA LEU A 17 -23.91 9.30 0.83
C LEU A 17 -24.68 7.97 0.69
N LEU A 18 -25.07 7.33 1.80
CA LEU A 18 -25.62 5.97 1.83
C LEU A 18 -27.16 5.93 2.01
N GLU A 19 -27.82 7.06 2.27
CA GLU A 19 -29.23 7.13 2.70
C GLU A 19 -30.26 6.67 1.65
N GLN A 20 -29.85 6.49 0.39
CA GLN A 20 -30.70 5.94 -0.67
C GLN A 20 -30.65 4.40 -0.77
N LEU A 21 -29.81 3.71 0.01
CA LEU A 21 -29.80 2.24 0.04
C LEU A 21 -31.00 1.65 0.80
N SER A 22 -31.54 2.39 1.77
CA SER A 22 -32.65 1.96 2.63
C SER A 22 -34.03 2.17 2.02
N THR A 23 -34.16 2.94 0.94
CA THR A 23 -35.48 3.27 0.33
C THR A 23 -35.95 2.25 -0.72
N SER A 24 -35.15 1.22 -1.03
CA SER A 24 -35.55 0.13 -1.93
C SER A 24 -36.15 -1.09 -1.22
N GLU A 25 -36.15 -1.14 0.12
CA GLU A 25 -36.86 -2.16 0.90
C GLU A 25 -38.14 -1.56 1.51
N LYS A 26 -39.26 -2.24 1.26
CA LYS A 26 -40.63 -1.93 1.68
C LYS A 26 -40.73 -1.61 3.20
N PRO A 27 -41.60 -0.69 3.66
CA PRO A 27 -41.57 -0.24 5.05
C PRO A 27 -42.23 -1.26 6.00
N PRO A 28 -41.74 -1.35 7.24
CA PRO A 28 -42.61 -1.57 8.38
C PRO A 28 -42.46 -0.46 9.45
N ILE A 29 -43.63 0.08 9.84
CA ILE A 29 -44.10 0.61 11.14
C ILE A 29 -43.06 1.19 12.13
N PRO A 30 -43.27 2.43 12.66
CA PRO A 30 -42.33 3.06 13.58
C PRO A 30 -42.44 2.54 15.02
N HIS A 31 -41.32 2.12 15.60
CA HIS A 31 -41.11 2.08 17.04
C HIS A 31 -39.81 2.82 17.39
N PRO A 32 -39.79 3.72 18.39
CA PRO A 32 -38.58 4.40 18.80
C PRO A 32 -37.88 3.57 19.87
N SER A 33 -36.70 3.02 19.58
CA SER A 33 -35.76 2.61 20.62
C SER A 33 -34.33 2.93 20.24
N SER A 34 -33.61 3.57 21.16
CA SER A 34 -32.23 4.06 21.02
C SER A 34 -31.18 2.95 20.83
N CYS A 35 -31.57 1.68 20.82
CA CYS A 35 -30.68 0.53 20.68
C CYS A 35 -30.38 0.16 19.21
N GLU A 36 -31.27 0.47 18.26
CA GLU A 36 -31.12 0.07 16.84
C GLU A 36 -29.98 0.81 16.11
N ALA A 37 -29.71 2.06 16.48
CA ALA A 37 -28.70 2.88 15.80
C ALA A 37 -27.26 2.37 15.99
N SER A 38 -27.00 1.60 17.05
CA SER A 38 -25.67 1.08 17.40
C SER A 38 -25.23 -0.09 16.51
N HIS A 39 -26.18 -0.97 16.18
CA HIS A 39 -25.96 -2.15 15.33
C HIS A 39 -25.84 -1.78 13.85
N ASP A 40 -26.48 -0.67 13.45
CA ASP A 40 -26.53 -0.22 12.05
C ASP A 40 -25.13 0.12 11.49
N VAL A 41 -24.31 0.85 12.27
CA VAL A 41 -22.95 1.25 11.82
C VAL A 41 -21.93 0.12 11.88
N GLU A 42 -22.10 -0.85 12.78
CA GLU A 42 -21.20 -2.01 12.90
C GLU A 42 -21.42 -3.01 11.77
N SER A 43 -22.62 -3.06 11.20
CA SER A 43 -22.95 -3.90 10.03
C SER A 43 -22.15 -3.52 8.77
N LEU A 44 -21.61 -2.30 8.72
CA LEU A 44 -20.81 -1.77 7.61
C LEU A 44 -19.33 -2.19 7.67
N LEU A 45 -18.89 -2.78 8.78
CA LEU A 45 -17.53 -3.27 8.94
C LEU A 45 -17.33 -4.63 8.22
N PRO A 46 -16.08 -5.02 7.94
CA PRO A 46 -15.77 -6.35 7.42
C PRO A 46 -16.32 -7.46 8.31
N ALA A 47 -16.58 -8.65 7.73
CA ALA A 47 -17.09 -9.79 8.49
C ALA A 47 -16.09 -10.32 9.54
N SER A 48 -14.80 -10.27 9.22
CA SER A 48 -13.72 -10.77 10.07
C SER A 48 -12.41 -10.05 9.78
N PHE A 49 -11.48 -10.11 10.73
CA PHE A 49 -10.13 -9.57 10.57
C PHE A 49 -9.09 -10.53 11.15
N SER A 50 -7.85 -10.41 10.68
CA SER A 50 -6.71 -11.17 11.21
C SER A 50 -6.07 -10.41 12.37
N THR A 51 -5.81 -11.11 13.47
CA THR A 51 -5.04 -10.57 14.58
C THR A 51 -3.54 -10.59 14.28
N PRO A 52 -2.69 -9.89 15.07
CA PRO A 52 -1.23 -9.99 14.94
C PRO A 52 -0.66 -11.41 15.15
N CYS A 53 -1.46 -12.35 15.68
CA CYS A 53 -1.11 -13.77 15.82
C CYS A 53 -1.59 -14.62 14.63
N ASP A 54 -2.14 -13.99 13.58
CA ASP A 54 -2.81 -14.60 12.42
C ASP A 54 -4.05 -15.44 12.74
N ASP A 55 -4.64 -15.26 13.93
CA ASP A 55 -5.95 -15.82 14.23
C ASP A 55 -7.03 -14.95 13.55
N VAL A 56 -8.01 -15.59 12.89
CA VAL A 56 -9.15 -14.92 12.27
C VAL A 56 -10.26 -14.76 13.30
N LEU A 57 -10.65 -13.53 13.58
CA LEU A 57 -11.73 -13.21 14.52
C LEU A 57 -12.91 -12.54 13.81
N PRO A 58 -14.15 -12.81 14.24
CA PRO A 58 -15.30 -12.05 13.79
C PRO A 58 -15.23 -10.63 14.33
N THR A 59 -15.61 -9.65 13.52
CA THR A 59 -15.56 -8.23 13.90
C THR A 59 -16.42 -7.90 15.11
N SER A 60 -17.54 -8.61 15.29
CA SER A 60 -18.41 -8.46 16.46
C SER A 60 -17.72 -8.73 17.80
N ARG A 61 -16.62 -9.49 17.81
CA ARG A 61 -15.86 -9.80 19.03
C ARG A 61 -14.93 -8.65 19.43
N ASP A 62 -14.35 -7.96 18.46
CA ASP A 62 -13.42 -6.85 18.68
C ASP A 62 -13.47 -5.86 17.51
N VAL A 63 -14.43 -4.94 17.60
CA VAL A 63 -14.63 -3.88 16.61
C VAL A 63 -13.41 -2.96 16.52
N TRP A 64 -12.75 -2.68 17.64
CA TRP A 64 -11.61 -1.76 17.66
C TRP A 64 -10.38 -2.39 17.01
N GLY A 65 -10.10 -3.66 17.29
CA GLY A 65 -9.05 -4.43 16.60
C GLY A 65 -9.29 -4.50 15.09
N CYS A 66 -10.54 -4.66 14.65
CA CYS A 66 -10.90 -4.58 13.23
C CYS A 66 -10.54 -3.22 12.62
N ILE A 67 -10.91 -2.11 13.28
CA ILE A 67 -10.61 -0.76 12.80
C ILE A 67 -9.10 -0.50 12.73
N ILE A 68 -8.34 -0.94 13.75
CA ILE A 68 -6.88 -0.84 13.76
C ILE A 68 -6.30 -1.59 12.56
N ASN A 69 -6.74 -2.83 12.33
CA ASN A 69 -6.27 -3.65 11.21
C ASN A 69 -6.64 -3.03 9.85
N GLU A 70 -7.86 -2.53 9.70
CA GLU A 70 -8.36 -1.93 8.45
C GLU A 70 -7.67 -0.61 8.07
N LEU A 71 -7.23 0.15 9.07
CA LEU A 71 -6.55 1.45 8.94
C LEU A 71 -5.05 1.35 9.28
N ASP A 72 -4.46 0.16 9.25
CA ASP A 72 -3.07 -0.05 9.63
C ASP A 72 -2.10 0.60 8.63
N LEU A 73 -1.19 1.42 9.15
CA LEU A 73 -0.12 2.09 8.43
C LEU A 73 1.23 1.94 9.15
N ASP A 74 1.37 0.96 10.04
CA ASP A 74 2.57 0.80 10.85
C ASP A 74 3.80 0.49 9.98
N ARG A 75 3.65 -0.30 8.92
CA ARG A 75 4.73 -0.59 7.95
C ARG A 75 5.26 0.68 7.26
N PRO A 76 4.45 1.47 6.54
CA PRO A 76 4.95 2.68 5.88
C PRO A 76 5.39 3.77 6.86
N ARG A 77 4.84 3.79 8.08
CA ARG A 77 5.24 4.73 9.13
C ARG A 77 6.70 4.55 9.55
N GLN A 78 7.17 3.30 9.67
CA GLN A 78 8.56 2.99 10.02
C GLN A 78 9.58 3.57 9.01
N ILE A 79 9.20 3.65 7.74
CA ILE A 79 10.05 4.14 6.66
C ILE A 79 9.66 5.55 6.19
N HIS A 80 8.84 6.27 6.96
CA HIS A 80 8.27 7.56 6.55
C HIS A 80 9.32 8.54 6.03
N HIS A 81 10.44 8.67 6.76
CA HIS A 81 11.58 9.52 6.43
C HIS A 81 12.27 9.19 5.09
N LEU A 82 12.01 8.00 4.52
CA LEU A 82 12.56 7.53 3.25
C LEU A 82 11.49 7.35 2.16
N LEU A 83 10.22 7.61 2.46
CA LEU A 83 9.13 7.54 1.47
C LEU A 83 9.35 8.48 0.29
N TRP A 84 10.14 9.55 0.45
CA TRP A 84 10.52 10.44 -0.64
C TRP A 84 11.34 9.74 -1.74
N LEU A 85 12.05 8.64 -1.44
CA LEU A 85 12.69 7.81 -2.48
C LEU A 85 11.63 7.02 -3.27
N ALA A 86 10.59 6.56 -2.59
CA ALA A 86 9.55 5.71 -3.16
C ALA A 86 8.49 6.49 -3.96
N GLY A 87 8.25 7.77 -3.63
CA GLY A 87 7.27 8.62 -4.31
C GLY A 87 7.49 10.11 -4.07
N ARG A 88 6.84 10.95 -4.88
CA ARG A 88 6.87 12.41 -4.71
C ARG A 88 5.76 12.85 -3.76
N GLN A 89 6.00 13.89 -2.97
CA GLN A 89 4.98 14.59 -2.18
C GLN A 89 4.07 15.39 -3.12
N ARG A 90 3.18 14.69 -3.80
CA ARG A 90 2.14 15.25 -4.67
C ARG A 90 0.86 14.48 -4.44
N ARG A 91 -0.27 15.17 -4.55
CA ARG A 91 -1.58 14.52 -4.55
C ARG A 91 -1.65 13.47 -5.66
N CYS A 92 -2.46 12.43 -5.43
CA CYS A 92 -2.67 11.39 -6.43
C CYS A 92 -3.24 11.97 -7.73
N ARG A 93 -2.90 11.35 -8.85
CA ARG A 93 -3.47 11.67 -10.15
C ARG A 93 -4.85 11.00 -10.26
N ALA A 94 -5.76 11.66 -10.96
CA ALA A 94 -7.14 11.18 -11.13
C ALA A 94 -7.22 9.82 -11.84
N LEU A 95 -8.33 9.10 -11.66
CA LEU A 95 -8.51 7.74 -12.17
C LEU A 95 -8.39 7.65 -13.70
N HIS A 96 -9.05 8.54 -14.44
CA HIS A 96 -8.94 8.57 -15.91
C HIS A 96 -7.49 8.71 -16.37
N TYR A 97 -6.66 9.45 -15.63
CA TYR A 97 -5.26 9.63 -15.97
C TYR A 97 -4.45 8.34 -15.76
N GLN A 98 -4.80 7.51 -14.77
CA GLN A 98 -4.14 6.21 -14.60
C GLN A 98 -4.36 5.32 -15.84
N ILE A 99 -5.56 5.36 -16.42
CA ILE A 99 -5.90 4.65 -17.66
C ILE A 99 -5.11 5.20 -18.85
N ILE A 100 -4.98 6.53 -18.97
CA ILE A 100 -4.16 7.17 -20.04
C ILE A 100 -2.71 6.67 -19.99
N VAL A 101 -2.16 6.47 -18.79
CA VAL A 101 -0.80 5.93 -18.59
C VAL A 101 -0.75 4.39 -18.69
N SER A 102 -1.81 3.77 -19.21
CA SER A 102 -1.94 2.32 -19.40
C SER A 102 -1.75 1.54 -18.09
N ARG A 103 -2.28 2.07 -16.99
CA ARG A 103 -2.32 1.36 -15.72
C ARG A 103 -3.68 0.75 -15.48
N GLU A 104 -3.67 -0.52 -15.11
CA GLU A 104 -4.82 -1.24 -14.63
C GLU A 104 -5.04 -0.99 -13.14
N ILE A 105 -6.30 -0.84 -12.73
CA ILE A 105 -6.70 -0.58 -11.35
C ILE A 105 -6.96 -1.93 -10.67
N PHE A 106 -6.19 -2.24 -9.62
CA PHE A 106 -6.34 -3.44 -8.79
C PHE A 106 -6.87 -3.09 -7.41
N ILE A 107 -7.83 -3.88 -6.94
CA ILE A 107 -8.37 -3.77 -5.57
C ILE A 107 -7.35 -4.34 -4.58
N ALA A 108 -7.04 -3.57 -3.53
CA ALA A 108 -6.20 -4.03 -2.43
C ALA A 108 -6.78 -3.56 -1.09
N GLU A 109 -7.26 -4.47 -0.25
CA GLU A 109 -7.90 -4.10 1.02
C GLU A 109 -6.91 -3.53 2.06
N GLN A 110 -5.61 -3.78 1.92
CA GLN A 110 -4.62 -3.26 2.87
C GLN A 110 -4.45 -1.75 2.72
N MET A 111 -4.49 -1.01 3.83
CA MET A 111 -4.41 0.46 3.80
C MET A 111 -3.03 0.97 3.34
N ASP A 112 -1.96 0.26 3.70
CA ASP A 112 -0.60 0.60 3.27
C ASP A 112 -0.43 0.53 1.73
N MET A 113 -1.14 -0.40 1.09
CA MET A 113 -1.16 -0.67 -0.36
C MET A 113 -1.93 0.37 -1.17
N HIS A 114 -2.77 1.19 -0.51
CA HIS A 114 -3.53 2.22 -1.20
C HIS A 114 -2.58 3.23 -1.90
N LEU A 115 -2.79 3.40 -3.21
CA LEU A 115 -1.96 4.21 -4.12
C LEU A 115 -0.51 3.72 -4.31
N VAL A 116 -0.24 2.46 -3.99
CA VAL A 116 0.99 1.81 -4.40
C VAL A 116 0.86 1.41 -5.87
N ARG A 117 1.90 1.67 -6.67
CA ARG A 117 1.90 1.43 -8.12
C ARG A 117 3.09 0.61 -8.59
N THR A 118 2.88 -0.13 -9.67
CA THR A 118 3.94 -0.74 -10.47
C THR A 118 4.11 0.06 -11.77
N ARG A 119 4.66 -0.57 -12.82
CA ARG A 119 4.72 0.01 -14.16
C ARG A 119 3.34 -0.03 -14.85
N SER A 120 2.60 -1.11 -14.67
CA SER A 120 1.33 -1.39 -15.38
C SER A 120 0.11 -1.42 -14.47
N GLN A 121 0.27 -1.28 -13.15
CA GLN A 121 -0.82 -1.46 -12.19
C GLN A 121 -0.79 -0.38 -11.11
N ILE A 122 -1.97 -0.06 -10.59
CA ILE A 122 -2.14 0.74 -9.37
C ILE A 122 -3.07 0.01 -8.41
N PHE A 123 -2.65 -0.13 -7.16
CA PHE A 123 -3.42 -0.74 -6.10
C PHE A 123 -4.24 0.32 -5.38
N VAL A 124 -5.54 0.11 -5.26
CA VAL A 124 -6.47 1.05 -4.65
C VAL A 124 -7.38 0.28 -3.70
N LYS A 125 -7.31 0.60 -2.41
CA LYS A 125 -8.29 0.16 -1.42
C LYS A 125 -9.67 0.74 -1.73
N PRO A 126 -10.72 -0.08 -1.89
CA PRO A 126 -12.10 0.39 -2.06
C PRO A 126 -12.51 1.26 -0.87
N LEU A 127 -13.35 2.25 -1.10
CA LEU A 127 -13.83 3.16 -0.08
C LEU A 127 -14.78 2.41 0.87
N PRO A 128 -14.38 2.13 2.13
CA PRO A 128 -15.23 1.39 3.05
C PRO A 128 -16.46 2.20 3.42
N ARG A 129 -17.62 1.55 3.41
CA ARG A 129 -18.92 2.21 3.64
C ARG A 129 -19.00 2.85 5.03
N TYR A 130 -18.40 2.23 6.04
CA TYR A 130 -18.37 2.78 7.40
C TYR A 130 -17.67 4.14 7.48
N LEU A 131 -16.70 4.44 6.60
CA LEU A 131 -16.07 5.77 6.56
C LEU A 131 -16.94 6.85 5.92
N LEU A 132 -18.01 6.47 5.22
CA LEU A 132 -18.99 7.39 4.62
C LEU A 132 -20.14 7.73 5.57
N GLU A 133 -20.19 7.12 6.76
CA GLU A 133 -21.25 7.32 7.75
C GLU A 133 -20.76 8.25 8.88
N PRO A 134 -21.30 9.48 9.02
CA PRO A 134 -20.84 10.43 10.04
C PRO A 134 -20.91 9.89 11.47
N LYS A 135 -21.92 9.07 11.78
CA LYS A 135 -22.08 8.46 13.12
C LYS A 135 -20.90 7.56 13.49
N PHE A 136 -20.30 6.87 12.52
CA PHE A 136 -19.13 6.02 12.74
C PHE A 136 -17.93 6.83 13.24
N TRP A 137 -17.71 8.02 12.67
CA TRP A 137 -16.64 8.92 13.08
C TRP A 137 -16.79 9.35 14.54
N GLY A 138 -17.98 9.80 14.93
CA GLY A 138 -18.27 10.19 16.31
C GLY A 138 -18.02 9.07 17.33
N LYS A 139 -18.40 7.83 16.98
CA LYS A 139 -18.27 6.66 17.87
C LYS A 139 -16.81 6.18 18.01
N TYR A 140 -16.12 6.01 16.88
CA TYR A 140 -14.82 5.31 16.86
C TYR A 140 -13.61 6.19 16.55
N LEU A 141 -13.76 7.32 15.85
CA LEU A 141 -12.63 8.13 15.38
C LEU A 141 -12.50 9.47 16.10
N CYS A 142 -13.56 9.98 16.74
CA CYS A 142 -13.51 11.19 17.56
C CYS A 142 -13.20 10.83 19.03
N CYS A 143 -12.44 11.68 19.72
CA CYS A 143 -12.29 11.59 21.17
C CYS A 143 -13.36 12.50 21.81
N HIS A 144 -14.06 12.00 22.84
CA HIS A 144 -15.06 12.79 23.56
C HIS A 144 -14.44 13.91 24.39
N ASP A 145 -15.25 14.88 24.82
CA ASP A 145 -14.84 16.09 25.54
C ASP A 145 -14.12 15.82 26.88
N GLN A 146 -14.20 14.59 27.42
CA GLN A 146 -13.46 14.15 28.62
C GLN A 146 -12.16 13.40 28.30
N CYS A 147 -11.73 13.36 27.04
CA CYS A 147 -10.46 12.75 26.68
C CYS A 147 -9.28 13.63 27.11
N GLN A 148 -8.38 13.07 27.92
CA GLN A 148 -7.13 13.71 28.36
C GLN A 148 -6.17 14.10 27.21
N CYS A 149 -6.52 13.76 25.98
CA CYS A 149 -5.76 14.06 24.76
C CYS A 149 -5.84 15.52 24.30
N GLN A 150 -6.63 16.38 24.97
CA GLN A 150 -6.77 17.80 24.61
C GLN A 150 -5.68 18.71 25.23
N ASN A 151 -5.01 18.29 26.30
CA ASN A 151 -3.94 19.07 26.92
C ASN A 151 -2.60 18.82 26.21
N ARG A 152 -2.35 19.55 25.12
CA ARG A 152 -1.10 19.51 24.34
C ARG A 152 0.02 20.41 24.88
N ASP A 153 -0.19 21.11 25.99
CA ASP A 153 0.72 22.18 26.45
C ASP A 153 1.60 21.83 27.66
N ASP A 154 1.61 20.58 28.14
CA ASP A 154 2.54 20.16 29.20
C ASP A 154 3.71 19.34 28.65
N PRO A 155 4.94 19.91 28.58
CA PRO A 155 6.12 19.20 28.08
C PRO A 155 6.61 18.07 28.99
N ASN A 156 6.06 17.92 30.21
CA ASN A 156 6.46 16.87 31.17
C ASN A 156 5.53 15.67 31.20
N VAL A 157 4.41 15.69 30.46
CA VAL A 157 3.55 14.52 30.30
C VAL A 157 3.91 13.83 28.98
N HIS A 158 4.65 12.72 29.05
CA HIS A 158 4.79 11.76 27.93
C HIS A 158 3.44 11.02 27.71
N GLY A 159 2.37 11.79 27.56
CA GLY A 159 0.98 11.36 27.71
C GLY A 159 0.49 10.59 26.51
N ASN A 160 -0.10 9.42 26.78
CA ASN A 160 -0.79 8.56 25.83
C ASN A 160 -1.62 9.37 24.83
N THR A 161 -1.11 9.49 23.59
CA THR A 161 -1.89 10.07 22.50
C THR A 161 -3.11 9.16 22.26
N CYS A 162 -4.32 9.72 22.30
CA CYS A 162 -5.56 8.98 22.02
C CYS A 162 -5.41 8.27 20.66
N ASP A 163 -5.39 6.93 20.64
CA ASP A 163 -5.24 6.15 19.41
C ASP A 163 -6.31 6.51 18.37
N LYS A 164 -7.50 6.94 18.81
CA LYS A 164 -8.56 7.44 17.92
C LYS A 164 -8.10 8.63 17.08
N ILE A 165 -7.28 9.54 17.60
CA ILE A 165 -6.72 10.67 16.83
C ILE A 165 -5.79 10.15 15.72
N LYS A 166 -4.98 9.11 16.01
CA LYS A 166 -4.13 8.47 15.00
C LYS A 166 -5.00 7.98 13.83
N TYR A 167 -6.01 7.17 14.11
CA TYR A 167 -6.86 6.57 13.07
C TYR A 167 -7.79 7.59 12.40
N HIS A 168 -8.21 8.64 13.10
CA HIS A 168 -8.93 9.77 12.49
C HIS A 168 -8.11 10.44 11.39
N LYS A 169 -6.82 10.72 11.65
CA LYS A 169 -5.93 11.33 10.66
C LYS A 169 -5.69 10.41 9.46
N VAL A 170 -5.63 9.09 9.70
CA VAL A 170 -5.51 8.08 8.63
C VAL A 170 -6.77 8.07 7.77
N ALA A 171 -7.95 7.93 8.39
CA ALA A 171 -9.23 7.93 7.70
C ALA A 171 -9.45 9.23 6.89
N LEU A 172 -9.09 10.39 7.47
CA LEU A 172 -9.23 11.68 6.79
C LEU A 172 -8.28 11.79 5.59
N GLY A 173 -7.02 11.36 5.75
CA GLY A 173 -6.06 11.27 4.65
C GLY A 173 -6.53 10.38 3.51
N PHE A 174 -7.16 9.27 3.85
CA PHE A 174 -7.75 8.34 2.90
C PHE A 174 -8.96 8.93 2.16
N LEU A 175 -9.82 9.71 2.83
CA LEU A 175 -10.89 10.43 2.14
C LEU A 175 -10.35 11.51 1.20
N VAL A 176 -9.28 12.19 1.60
CA VAL A 176 -8.61 13.21 0.77
C VAL A 176 -7.94 12.58 -0.45
N SER A 177 -7.38 11.37 -0.34
CA SER A 177 -6.84 10.67 -1.51
C SER A 177 -7.95 10.32 -2.51
N TYR A 178 -9.14 9.93 -2.04
CA TYR A 178 -10.31 9.72 -2.89
C TYR A 178 -10.82 11.01 -3.56
N ALA A 179 -10.84 12.13 -2.83
CA ALA A 179 -11.16 13.44 -3.42
C ALA A 179 -10.16 13.83 -4.53
N ALA A 180 -8.89 13.39 -4.43
CA ALA A 180 -7.89 13.61 -5.46
C ALA A 180 -7.98 12.62 -6.64
N LEU A 181 -8.46 11.39 -6.39
CA LEU A 181 -8.68 10.34 -7.40
C LEU A 181 -9.91 10.62 -8.28
N ILE A 182 -11.00 11.11 -7.67
CA ILE A 182 -12.28 11.33 -8.33
C ILE A 182 -12.53 12.84 -8.46
N ARG A 183 -12.04 13.42 -9.57
CA ARG A 183 -12.14 14.87 -9.82
C ARG A 183 -13.26 15.23 -10.78
N HIS A 184 -13.47 14.36 -11.76
CA HIS A 184 -14.48 14.54 -12.81
C HIS A 184 -15.57 13.49 -12.69
N GLU A 185 -16.72 13.74 -13.32
CA GLU A 185 -17.82 12.78 -13.37
C GLU A 185 -17.40 11.45 -14.04
N SER A 186 -16.54 11.52 -15.06
CA SER A 186 -15.92 10.34 -15.67
C SER A 186 -15.12 9.52 -14.67
N ASP A 187 -14.43 10.15 -13.71
CA ASP A 187 -13.69 9.42 -12.67
C ASP A 187 -14.64 8.70 -11.70
N LEU A 188 -15.80 9.29 -11.41
CA LEU A 188 -16.80 8.66 -10.54
C LEU A 188 -17.39 7.42 -11.21
N ILE A 189 -17.72 7.52 -12.50
CA ILE A 189 -18.20 6.39 -13.30
C ILE A 189 -17.13 5.29 -13.32
N LEU A 190 -15.87 5.63 -13.56
CA LEU A 190 -14.75 4.67 -13.51
C LEU A 190 -14.61 4.03 -12.12
N ALA A 191 -14.69 4.82 -11.05
CA ALA A 191 -14.63 4.31 -9.68
C ALA A 191 -15.76 3.31 -9.39
N GLN A 192 -16.97 3.57 -9.88
CA GLN A 192 -18.12 2.67 -9.75
C GLN A 192 -17.97 1.39 -10.59
N GLN A 193 -17.44 1.50 -11.81
CA GLN A 193 -17.13 0.35 -12.67
C GLN A 193 -16.12 -0.60 -12.00
N HIS A 194 -15.09 -0.04 -11.37
CA HIS A 194 -14.09 -0.80 -10.62
C HIS A 194 -14.52 -1.14 -9.18
N ARG A 195 -15.78 -0.86 -8.79
CA ARG A 195 -16.34 -1.13 -7.45
C ARG A 195 -15.52 -0.50 -6.30
N LEU A 196 -14.83 0.60 -6.58
CA LEU A 196 -14.09 1.37 -5.57
C LEU A 196 -15.02 2.21 -4.70
N VAL A 197 -16.18 2.59 -5.22
CA VAL A 197 -17.18 3.44 -4.57
C VAL A 197 -18.57 2.83 -4.80
N PRO A 198 -19.54 2.97 -3.87
CA PRO A 198 -20.90 2.51 -4.09
C PRO A 198 -21.54 3.08 -5.39
N GLN A 199 -22.29 2.24 -6.11
CA GLN A 199 -22.87 2.59 -7.41
C GLN A 199 -23.97 3.66 -7.34
N ASN A 200 -24.58 3.86 -6.18
CA ASN A 200 -25.75 4.73 -6.01
C ASN A 200 -25.38 6.18 -5.66
N ILE A 201 -24.11 6.56 -5.84
CA ILE A 201 -23.64 7.91 -5.51
C ILE A 201 -23.67 8.77 -6.77
N SER A 202 -24.41 9.88 -6.72
CA SER A 202 -24.42 10.88 -7.79
C SER A 202 -23.19 11.79 -7.72
N PHE A 203 -22.80 12.37 -8.85
CA PHE A 203 -21.66 13.30 -8.90
C PHE A 203 -21.91 14.59 -8.09
N SER A 204 -23.15 15.05 -8.00
CA SER A 204 -23.50 16.22 -7.18
C SER A 204 -23.31 15.95 -5.69
N GLN A 205 -23.74 14.79 -5.18
CA GLN A 205 -23.49 14.35 -3.81
C GLN A 205 -21.99 14.19 -3.54
N TRP A 206 -21.26 13.56 -4.46
CA TRP A 206 -19.81 13.42 -4.35
C TRP A 206 -19.10 14.79 -4.26
N ARG A 207 -19.54 15.77 -5.05
CA ARG A 207 -18.99 17.13 -5.02
C ARG A 207 -19.22 17.84 -3.70
N LEU A 208 -20.41 17.70 -3.09
CA LEU A 208 -20.70 18.25 -1.77
C LEU A 208 -19.84 17.60 -0.69
N PHE A 209 -19.80 16.27 -0.68
CA PHE A 209 -18.99 15.49 0.27
C PHE A 209 -17.50 15.84 0.19
N THR A 210 -16.95 15.90 -1.02
CA THR A 210 -15.53 16.26 -1.21
C THR A 210 -15.23 17.71 -0.82
N ALA A 211 -16.17 18.63 -1.04
CA ALA A 211 -16.02 20.00 -0.55
C ALA A 211 -15.93 20.05 0.98
N GLU A 212 -16.83 19.36 1.69
CA GLU A 212 -16.82 19.27 3.16
C GLU A 212 -15.49 18.70 3.68
N ILE A 213 -15.02 17.57 3.15
CA ILE A 213 -13.75 16.95 3.54
C ILE A 213 -12.56 17.89 3.31
N LEU A 214 -12.49 18.53 2.13
CA LEU A 214 -11.38 19.40 1.78
C LEU A 214 -11.39 20.69 2.63
N THR A 215 -12.54 21.16 3.08
CA THR A 215 -12.64 22.28 4.03
C THR A 215 -12.28 21.89 5.47
N ALA A 216 -12.52 20.63 5.86
CA ALA A 216 -12.15 20.11 7.17
C ALA A 216 -10.63 20.01 7.37
N VAL A 217 -9.85 19.90 6.28
CA VAL A 217 -8.39 19.84 6.31
C VAL A 217 -7.81 21.24 6.11
N GLN A 218 -7.29 21.83 7.19
CA GLN A 218 -6.69 23.17 7.14
C GLN A 218 -5.18 23.12 6.88
N GLY A 219 -4.52 22.03 7.28
CA GLY A 219 -3.09 21.86 7.09
C GLY A 219 -2.63 20.41 6.97
N PRO A 220 -1.33 20.20 6.66
CA PRO A 220 -0.74 18.86 6.55
C PRO A 220 -0.78 18.07 7.87
N GLU A 221 -0.91 18.75 9.00
CA GLU A 221 -0.97 18.17 10.35
C GLU A 221 -2.29 17.45 10.67
N ASP A 222 -3.34 17.69 9.88
CA ASP A 222 -4.66 17.10 10.07
C ASP A 222 -4.76 15.69 9.48
N ILE A 223 -3.79 15.32 8.63
CA ILE A 223 -3.76 14.07 7.88
C ILE A 223 -2.54 13.24 8.30
N ASP A 224 -2.64 11.92 8.22
CA ASP A 224 -1.49 11.05 8.45
C ASP A 224 -0.39 11.32 7.39
N PRO A 225 0.89 11.44 7.79
CA PRO A 225 1.99 11.77 6.87
C PRO A 225 2.13 10.83 5.66
N ARG A 226 1.60 9.60 5.72
CA ARG A 226 1.55 8.68 4.57
C ARG A 226 0.84 9.29 3.36
N PHE A 227 -0.23 10.05 3.58
CA PHE A 227 -1.08 10.60 2.51
C PHE A 227 -0.56 11.93 1.94
N HIS A 228 0.53 12.47 2.47
CA HIS A 228 1.27 13.55 1.79
C HIS A 228 1.91 13.04 0.50
N TYR A 229 2.17 11.73 0.42
CA TYR A 229 2.62 11.02 -0.77
C TYR A 229 1.43 10.36 -1.46
N GLY A 230 1.04 10.87 -2.64
CA GLY A 230 0.00 10.27 -3.46
C GLY A 230 0.41 8.89 -3.96
N GLU A 231 1.22 8.83 -5.01
CA GLU A 231 1.62 7.55 -5.63
C GLU A 231 3.00 7.07 -5.14
N LEU A 232 3.06 5.85 -4.61
CA LEU A 232 4.31 5.19 -4.23
C LEU A 232 4.69 4.08 -5.21
N SER A 233 5.95 4.03 -5.65
CA SER A 233 6.44 2.97 -6.53
C SER A 233 6.80 1.71 -5.74
N LEU A 234 6.11 0.60 -6.00
CA LEU A 234 6.37 -0.70 -5.38
C LEU A 234 7.83 -1.17 -5.58
N ASP A 235 8.38 -0.96 -6.78
CA ASP A 235 9.79 -1.29 -7.08
C ASP A 235 10.79 -0.56 -6.18
N ARG A 236 10.48 0.66 -5.77
CA ARG A 236 11.35 1.46 -4.90
C ARG A 236 11.10 1.15 -3.44
N LEU A 237 9.83 0.94 -3.09
CA LEU A 237 9.40 0.55 -1.76
C LEU A 237 10.01 -0.79 -1.34
N SER A 238 9.95 -1.79 -2.22
CA SER A 238 10.56 -3.11 -2.01
C SER A 238 12.08 -3.05 -1.82
N LYS A 239 12.77 -2.22 -2.62
CA LYS A 239 14.22 -1.97 -2.45
C LYS A 239 14.52 -1.30 -1.10
N LEU A 240 13.68 -0.35 -0.69
CA LEU A 240 13.85 0.38 0.55
C LEU A 240 13.68 -0.52 1.77
N TYR A 241 12.64 -1.36 1.79
CA TYR A 241 12.46 -2.36 2.84
C TYR A 241 13.60 -3.37 2.88
N ARG A 242 14.09 -3.83 1.72
CA ARG A 242 15.25 -4.72 1.65
C ARG A 242 16.52 -4.09 2.24
N LEU A 243 16.67 -2.77 2.12
CA LEU A 243 17.83 -2.04 2.64
C LEU A 243 17.74 -1.80 4.16
N ILE A 244 16.57 -1.41 4.67
CA ILE A 244 16.41 -0.99 6.07
C ILE A 244 16.09 -2.16 6.99
N GLN A 245 15.34 -3.15 6.51
CA GLN A 245 14.84 -4.27 7.31
C GLN A 245 15.34 -5.62 6.79
N PRO A 246 16.66 -5.89 6.81
CA PRO A 246 17.17 -7.23 6.49
C PRO A 246 16.74 -8.29 7.51
N ARG A 247 16.34 -7.90 8.74
CA ARG A 247 15.96 -8.80 9.85
C ARG A 247 14.48 -9.15 9.98
N ILE A 248 13.58 -8.32 9.44
CA ILE A 248 12.12 -8.57 9.53
C ILE A 248 11.70 -9.00 8.14
N GLY A 249 11.54 -10.31 7.95
CA GLY A 249 11.26 -10.99 6.68
C GLY A 249 9.89 -10.68 6.06
N GLY A 250 9.54 -9.40 5.94
CA GLY A 250 8.36 -8.94 5.21
C GLY A 250 8.80 -8.31 3.89
N ASP A 251 9.05 -9.13 2.86
CA ASP A 251 8.86 -8.58 1.52
C ASP A 251 7.39 -8.13 1.49
N TYR A 252 7.16 -6.82 1.27
CA TYR A 252 5.88 -6.14 1.36
C TYR A 252 4.71 -6.92 0.71
N LEU A 253 5.04 -7.74 -0.28
CA LEU A 253 4.16 -8.73 -0.88
C LEU A 253 4.89 -10.08 -1.04
N VAL A 254 4.96 -10.89 0.03
CA VAL A 254 5.15 -12.35 -0.13
C VAL A 254 4.07 -12.95 -1.07
N GLN A 255 2.96 -12.22 -1.29
CA GLN A 255 1.92 -12.50 -2.29
C GLN A 255 2.25 -12.12 -3.74
N TRP A 256 3.23 -11.22 -4.02
CA TRP A 256 3.67 -10.88 -5.40
C TRP A 256 4.69 -11.90 -5.92
N ARG A 257 4.57 -13.14 -5.44
CA ARG A 257 5.46 -14.27 -5.73
C ARG A 257 5.07 -14.99 -7.02
N HIS A 258 4.34 -14.33 -7.93
CA HIS A 258 4.33 -14.75 -9.33
C HIS A 258 5.50 -14.11 -10.09
N HIS A 259 6.65 -14.72 -9.79
CA HIS A 259 7.88 -14.71 -10.55
C HIS A 259 7.65 -15.17 -12.00
N SER A 260 7.35 -14.25 -12.91
CA SER A 260 7.58 -14.48 -14.35
C SER A 260 8.18 -13.24 -15.02
N SER A 261 7.68 -12.05 -14.73
CA SER A 261 8.17 -10.81 -15.35
C SER A 261 9.58 -10.39 -14.90
N PHE A 262 9.99 -10.72 -13.68
CA PHE A 262 11.35 -10.42 -13.19
C PHE A 262 12.41 -11.29 -13.87
N PHE A 263 12.13 -12.58 -14.04
CA PHE A 263 13.00 -13.48 -14.78
C PHE A 263 13.03 -13.07 -16.24
N LEU A 264 11.87 -12.90 -16.89
CA LEU A 264 11.83 -12.56 -18.31
C LEU A 264 12.54 -11.23 -18.63
N TYR A 265 12.38 -10.19 -17.82
CA TYR A 265 13.07 -8.91 -18.05
C TYR A 265 14.60 -9.01 -17.86
N ARG A 266 15.07 -9.77 -16.85
CA ARG A 266 16.51 -10.01 -16.66
C ARG A 266 17.09 -10.95 -17.73
N PHE A 267 16.33 -11.96 -18.15
CA PHE A 267 16.70 -12.88 -19.23
C PHE A 267 16.75 -12.18 -20.59
N GLN A 268 15.86 -11.22 -20.87
CA GLN A 268 15.92 -10.43 -22.11
C GLN A 268 17.24 -9.67 -22.22
N TRP A 269 17.68 -9.00 -21.15
CA TRP A 269 18.95 -8.28 -21.17
C TRP A 269 20.15 -9.24 -21.29
N LEU A 270 20.12 -10.37 -20.58
CA LEU A 270 21.16 -11.40 -20.66
C LEU A 270 21.25 -11.99 -22.09
N ALA A 271 20.12 -12.28 -22.72
CA ALA A 271 20.07 -12.79 -24.08
C ALA A 271 20.69 -11.81 -25.07
N THR A 272 20.37 -10.52 -24.96
CA THR A 272 20.98 -9.48 -25.81
C THR A 272 22.50 -9.42 -25.63
N VAL A 273 23.00 -9.49 -24.39
CA VAL A 273 24.44 -9.51 -24.12
C VAL A 273 25.09 -10.76 -24.72
N VAL A 274 24.49 -11.94 -24.54
CA VAL A 274 25.02 -13.19 -25.11
C VAL A 274 25.06 -13.14 -26.63
N VAL A 275 24.00 -12.66 -27.28
CA VAL A 275 23.97 -12.48 -28.75
C VAL A 275 25.07 -11.52 -29.20
N TYR A 276 25.26 -10.39 -28.50
CA TYR A 276 26.33 -9.45 -28.82
C TYR A 276 27.72 -10.08 -28.63
N MET A 277 27.94 -10.87 -27.57
CA MET A 277 29.20 -11.59 -27.36
C MET A 277 29.48 -12.58 -28.50
N VAL A 278 28.46 -13.33 -28.95
CA VAL A 278 28.59 -14.25 -30.09
C VAL A 278 28.96 -13.47 -31.36
N LEU A 279 28.33 -12.33 -31.62
CA LEU A 279 28.69 -11.47 -32.77
C LEU A 279 30.16 -11.02 -32.70
N VAL A 280 30.63 -10.56 -31.53
CA VAL A 280 32.04 -10.16 -31.36
C VAL A 280 32.99 -11.36 -31.53
N LEU A 281 32.66 -12.52 -30.96
CA LEU A 281 33.46 -13.73 -31.13
C LEU A 281 33.55 -14.16 -32.60
N THR A 282 32.45 -14.08 -33.36
CA THR A 282 32.47 -14.39 -34.79
C THR A 282 33.32 -13.39 -35.58
N ALA A 283 33.27 -12.10 -35.25
CA ALA A 283 34.15 -11.10 -35.86
C ALA A 283 35.63 -11.32 -35.51
N MET A 284 35.93 -11.73 -34.28
CA MET A 284 37.29 -12.11 -33.86
C MET A 284 37.79 -13.35 -34.59
N GLN A 285 36.94 -14.36 -34.81
CA GLN A 285 37.28 -15.54 -35.61
C GLN A 285 37.65 -15.15 -37.05
N VAL A 286 36.91 -14.22 -37.66
CA VAL A 286 37.25 -13.68 -38.99
C VAL A 286 38.57 -12.91 -38.94
N GLY A 287 38.81 -12.09 -37.91
CA GLY A 287 40.07 -11.38 -37.74
C GLY A 287 41.28 -12.31 -37.61
N LEU A 288 41.15 -13.39 -36.83
CA LEU A 288 42.19 -14.41 -36.66
C LEU A 288 42.49 -15.18 -37.95
N ALA A 289 41.57 -15.20 -38.91
CA ALA A 289 41.77 -15.80 -40.22
C ALA A 289 42.52 -14.89 -41.21
N THR A 290 42.70 -13.60 -40.89
CA THR A 290 43.46 -12.66 -41.74
C THR A 290 44.92 -12.60 -41.33
N THR A 291 45.84 -12.59 -42.31
CA THR A 291 47.29 -12.58 -42.07
C THR A 291 47.76 -11.36 -41.27
N TYR A 292 47.13 -10.19 -41.47
CA TYR A 292 47.49 -8.95 -40.77
C TYR A 292 47.23 -9.00 -39.25
N LEU A 293 46.11 -9.61 -38.83
CA LEU A 293 45.72 -9.69 -37.42
C LEU A 293 46.20 -10.98 -36.76
N SER A 294 46.34 -12.08 -37.52
CA SER A 294 46.82 -13.37 -37.00
C SER A 294 48.29 -13.35 -36.58
N GLU A 295 49.10 -12.44 -37.11
CA GLU A 295 50.52 -12.33 -36.73
C GLU A 295 50.73 -11.43 -35.50
N SER A 296 49.70 -10.67 -35.09
CA SER A 296 49.79 -9.78 -33.94
C SER A 296 49.60 -10.54 -32.62
N LYS A 297 50.67 -10.61 -31.81
CA LYS A 297 50.61 -11.19 -30.44
C LYS A 297 49.58 -10.49 -29.55
N ALA A 298 49.39 -9.18 -29.71
CA ALA A 298 48.40 -8.44 -28.93
C ALA A 298 46.96 -8.89 -29.26
N PHE A 299 46.68 -9.22 -30.52
CA PHE A 299 45.37 -9.67 -30.96
C PHE A 299 45.04 -11.09 -30.47
N HIS A 300 46.03 -11.98 -30.46
CA HIS A 300 45.89 -13.32 -29.85
C HIS A 300 45.56 -13.26 -28.36
N THR A 301 46.30 -12.43 -27.60
CA THR A 301 46.06 -12.27 -26.16
C THR A 301 44.66 -11.70 -25.88
N ALA A 302 44.23 -10.70 -26.65
CA ALA A 302 42.88 -10.14 -26.54
C ALA A 302 41.79 -11.16 -26.88
N SER A 303 41.98 -11.94 -27.95
CA SER A 303 41.03 -12.98 -28.39
C SER A 303 40.91 -14.10 -27.36
N TYR A 304 42.02 -14.53 -26.76
CA TYR A 304 42.02 -15.51 -25.67
C TYR A 304 41.27 -14.99 -24.44
N GLY A 305 41.58 -13.77 -23.98
CA GLY A 305 40.92 -13.17 -22.82
C GLY A 305 39.40 -13.01 -23.03
N PHE A 306 38.99 -12.56 -24.21
CA PHE A 306 37.58 -12.39 -24.54
C PHE A 306 36.83 -13.73 -24.67
N THR A 307 37.49 -14.77 -25.17
CA THR A 307 36.92 -16.14 -25.24
C THR A 307 36.66 -16.68 -23.84
N VAL A 308 37.65 -16.59 -22.94
CA VAL A 308 37.50 -17.03 -21.55
C VAL A 308 36.39 -16.24 -20.85
N PHE A 309 36.35 -14.92 -21.04
CA PHE A 309 35.31 -14.07 -20.47
C PHE A 309 33.91 -14.40 -21.00
N SER A 310 33.78 -14.69 -22.29
CA SER A 310 32.48 -15.03 -22.89
C SER A 310 31.93 -16.38 -22.44
N ILE A 311 32.79 -17.29 -21.99
CA ILE A 311 32.38 -18.58 -21.40
C ILE A 311 32.07 -18.40 -19.91
N LEU A 312 32.99 -17.81 -19.14
CA LEU A 312 32.85 -17.72 -17.68
C LEU A 312 31.87 -16.64 -17.23
N GLY A 313 31.73 -15.56 -18.00
CA GLY A 313 30.86 -14.41 -17.68
C GLY A 313 29.38 -14.82 -17.51
N PRO A 314 28.74 -15.44 -18.52
CA PRO A 314 27.35 -15.90 -18.39
C PRO A 314 27.15 -16.91 -17.26
N ILE A 315 28.11 -17.83 -17.06
CA ILE A 315 28.07 -18.80 -15.95
C ILE A 315 28.10 -18.08 -14.60
N GLY A 316 28.99 -17.10 -14.43
CA GLY A 316 29.08 -16.28 -13.23
C GLY A 316 27.78 -15.54 -12.92
N VAL A 317 27.16 -14.94 -13.95
CA VAL A 317 25.86 -14.27 -13.79
C VAL A 317 24.77 -15.25 -13.35
N VAL A 318 24.70 -16.44 -13.95
CA VAL A 318 23.72 -17.47 -13.56
C VAL A 318 23.94 -17.92 -12.10
N VAL A 319 25.20 -18.12 -11.69
CA VAL A 319 25.53 -18.47 -10.31
C VAL A 319 25.11 -17.37 -9.34
N ILE A 320 25.38 -16.10 -9.65
CA ILE A 320 24.95 -14.98 -8.80
C ILE A 320 23.42 -14.95 -8.66
N LEU A 321 22.68 -15.09 -9.77
CA LEU A 321 21.21 -15.12 -9.74
C LEU A 321 20.68 -16.33 -8.94
N ALA A 322 21.33 -17.49 -9.03
CA ALA A 322 20.98 -18.67 -8.25
C ALA A 322 21.25 -18.46 -6.75
N LEU A 323 22.37 -17.83 -6.39
CA LEU A 323 22.71 -17.49 -5.00
C LEU A 323 21.70 -16.47 -4.42
N GLU A 324 21.33 -15.42 -5.17
CA GLU A 324 20.28 -14.48 -4.76
C GLU A 324 18.96 -15.21 -4.48
N SER A 325 18.57 -16.13 -5.37
CA SER A 325 17.33 -16.90 -5.23
C SER A 325 17.37 -17.86 -4.04
N CYS A 326 18.50 -18.55 -3.84
CA CYS A 326 18.72 -19.44 -2.70
C CYS A 326 18.70 -18.68 -1.37
N PHE A 327 19.38 -17.53 -1.31
CA PHE A 327 19.37 -16.65 -0.13
C PHE A 327 17.95 -16.22 0.24
N VAL A 328 17.14 -15.80 -0.74
CA VAL A 328 15.73 -15.43 -0.52
C VAL A 328 14.92 -16.64 -0.03
N ALA A 329 15.11 -17.83 -0.63
CA ALA A 329 14.42 -19.04 -0.22
C ALA A 329 14.76 -19.47 1.21
N LEU A 330 16.05 -19.46 1.58
CA LEU A 330 16.51 -19.75 2.93
C LEU A 330 15.97 -18.75 3.95
N ARG A 331 15.99 -17.45 3.62
CA ARG A 331 15.42 -16.40 4.48
C ARG A 331 13.92 -16.61 4.70
N ASN A 332 13.19 -16.89 3.62
CA ASN A 332 11.74 -17.11 3.71
C ASN A 332 11.44 -18.38 4.54
N GLY A 333 12.19 -19.46 4.34
CA GLY A 333 12.06 -20.69 5.14
C GLY A 333 12.38 -20.47 6.62
N TRP A 334 13.43 -19.69 6.93
CA TRP A 334 13.76 -19.31 8.30
C TRP A 334 12.64 -18.49 8.95
N GLY A 335 12.07 -17.52 8.22
CA GLY A 335 10.91 -16.75 8.68
C GLY A 335 9.71 -17.63 9.01
N THR A 336 9.42 -18.64 8.17
CA THR A 336 8.36 -19.62 8.44
C THR A 336 8.65 -20.47 9.69
N LEU A 337 9.90 -20.87 9.91
CA LEU A 337 10.29 -21.64 11.11
C LEU A 337 10.17 -20.80 12.39
N GLU A 338 10.59 -19.54 12.35
CA GLU A 338 10.47 -18.64 13.50
C GLU A 338 9.01 -18.35 13.81
N TYR A 339 8.20 -18.12 12.79
CA TYR A 339 6.75 -17.98 12.92
C TYR A 339 6.14 -19.21 13.62
N LYS A 340 6.42 -20.42 13.13
CA LYS A 340 5.93 -21.68 13.73
C LYS A 340 6.33 -21.80 15.21
N ARG A 341 7.54 -21.36 15.58
CA ARG A 341 8.00 -21.34 16.98
C ARG A 341 7.19 -20.36 17.84
N ARG A 342 6.86 -19.17 17.33
CA ARG A 342 6.06 -18.17 18.06
C ARG A 342 4.62 -18.63 18.25
N THR A 343 3.98 -19.16 17.21
CA THR A 343 2.61 -19.70 17.29
C THR A 343 2.53 -20.84 18.31
N ASN A 344 3.52 -21.74 18.33
CA ASN A 344 3.56 -22.82 19.32
C ASN A 344 3.73 -22.31 20.75
N LYS A 345 4.56 -21.28 20.98
CA LYS A 345 4.72 -20.66 22.30
C LYS A 345 3.44 -19.99 22.78
N ASN A 346 2.73 -19.26 21.91
CA ASN A 346 1.48 -18.59 22.26
C ASN A 346 0.36 -19.60 22.60
N LYS A 347 0.29 -20.72 21.87
CA LYS A 347 -0.65 -21.81 22.18
C LYS A 347 -0.38 -22.45 23.54
N LEU A 348 0.89 -22.65 23.90
CA LEU A 348 1.28 -23.20 25.20
C LEU A 348 0.99 -22.22 26.35
N GLY A 349 1.14 -20.91 26.13
CA GLY A 349 0.84 -19.87 27.12
C GLY A 349 -0.65 -19.59 27.33
N GLN A 350 -1.54 -20.09 26.49
CA GLN A 350 -3.00 -20.03 26.68
C GLN A 350 -3.58 -21.28 27.38
N LEU A 351 -2.78 -22.35 27.50
CA LEU A 351 -3.17 -23.61 28.15
C LEU A 351 -2.62 -23.76 29.57
N ALA A 352 -1.69 -22.89 29.98
CA ALA A 352 -1.18 -22.74 31.34
C ALA A 352 -1.82 -21.54 32.01
#